data_AF-A0A7N6BP67-F1
#
_entry.id   AF-A0A7N6BP67-F1
#
_cell.length_a   1.000
_cell.length_b   1.000
_cell.length_c   1.000
_cell.angle_alpha   90.00
_cell.angle_beta   90.00
_cell.angle_gamma   90.00
#
_symmetry.space_group_name_H-M   'P 1'
#
loop_
_entity.id
_entity.type
_entity.pdbx_description
1 polymer ?
#
loop_
_entity_poly.entity_id
_entity_poly.type
_entity_poly.pdbx_seq_one_letter_code
_entity_poly.pdbx_strand_id
1 'polypeptide(L)'
;KSFLPRCSQYEKYSFRSFPRHELMPLESAYKYALDQYTGEKWQDTVEYMEVSLRLYRLLRDSEAFCNLNCSSVRLDDEHRFAEFPELHAFGNVMKRAQCLKRCKQGLPAFRQTMPSRDTIDEFEKREPYRYLQYAYFKSDNLAKAVSAAHTFLLKHPDDEMMQRNMAYYKSLPGAEEHLKDLETKSYETLFVRAVRAYNGDNFRTSVSDMELALRDFFKVYDECLAASEGPRDVKDFKDFYPSIADHYIEVLERKVRCESDLTPVVGGFVVEKFVATMYHYLQFSYYKLNDLKNAVPCAASYMLFDPSDEVMKNNVAYYNFHKSQWGLIEEDFLPRSEALRYYNQTTMQLQMLEFSQQRLVSDDEGEVVQFIDEFLDEDE
;
A
#
# COMPACT_ATOMS: atom_id res chain seq x y z
N LYS A 1 9.71 -16.86 27.15
CA LYS A 1 8.49 -16.03 27.03
C LYS A 1 8.31 -15.71 25.56
N SER A 2 7.42 -16.43 24.89
CA SER A 2 7.08 -16.23 23.48
C SER A 2 6.52 -14.82 23.30
N PHE A 3 7.26 -13.97 22.58
CA PHE A 3 6.75 -12.68 22.12
C PHE A 3 5.76 -12.96 20.99
N LEU A 4 4.46 -12.90 21.29
CA LEU A 4 3.46 -12.69 20.26
C LEU A 4 3.79 -11.36 19.56
N PRO A 5 3.73 -11.28 18.21
CA PRO A 5 3.73 -10.00 17.52
C PRO A 5 2.66 -9.14 18.17
N ARG A 6 2.99 -7.89 18.54
CA ARG A 6 1.97 -6.93 18.97
C ARG A 6 1.12 -6.62 17.75
N CYS A 7 0.07 -7.40 17.57
CA CYS A 7 -0.99 -7.11 16.63
C CYS A 7 -1.48 -5.67 16.88
N SER A 8 -1.73 -4.91 15.81
CA SER A 8 -2.47 -3.65 15.90
C SER A 8 -3.77 -3.86 16.70
N GLN A 9 -4.26 -2.81 17.38
CA GLN A 9 -5.38 -2.93 18.34
C GLN A 9 -6.62 -3.62 17.75
N TYR A 10 -6.78 -3.57 16.43
CA TYR A 10 -7.91 -4.10 15.70
C TYR A 10 -7.65 -5.43 14.97
N GLU A 11 -6.44 -5.99 15.01
CA GLU A 11 -6.05 -7.26 14.35
C GLU A 11 -6.71 -8.52 14.94
N LYS A 12 -7.63 -8.38 15.90
CA LYS A 12 -8.42 -9.52 16.40
C LYS A 12 -9.53 -9.97 15.45
N TYR A 13 -9.66 -9.38 14.25
CA TYR A 13 -10.58 -9.86 13.23
C TYR A 13 -9.91 -10.91 12.33
N SER A 14 -10.74 -11.79 11.77
CA SER A 14 -10.35 -12.72 10.71
C SER A 14 -11.35 -12.57 9.58
N PHE A 15 -10.88 -12.30 8.37
CA PHE A 15 -11.76 -12.14 7.20
C PHE A 15 -12.60 -13.41 6.93
N ARG A 16 -12.14 -14.58 7.39
CA ARG A 16 -12.87 -15.86 7.29
C ARG A 16 -13.91 -16.06 8.39
N SER A 17 -13.78 -15.34 9.51
CA SER A 17 -14.61 -15.53 10.71
C SER A 17 -14.97 -14.19 11.35
N PHE A 18 -15.45 -13.24 10.54
CA PHE A 18 -15.89 -11.93 11.03
C PHE A 18 -17.13 -12.08 11.93
N PRO A 19 -17.21 -11.38 13.08
CA PRO A 19 -18.34 -11.48 13.99
C PRO A 19 -19.65 -11.08 13.29
N ARG A 20 -20.62 -12.00 13.22
CA ARG A 20 -21.88 -11.77 12.50
C ARG A 20 -22.70 -10.60 13.04
N HIS A 21 -22.61 -10.32 14.34
CA HIS A 21 -23.36 -9.23 14.97
C HIS A 21 -22.77 -7.85 14.66
N GLU A 22 -21.49 -7.77 14.23
CA GLU A 22 -20.84 -6.53 13.81
C GLU A 22 -20.96 -6.28 12.30
N LEU A 23 -21.47 -7.26 11.54
CA LEU A 23 -21.54 -7.18 10.08
C LEU A 23 -22.69 -6.25 9.66
N MET A 24 -22.34 -5.10 9.11
CA MET A 24 -23.26 -4.12 8.55
C MET A 24 -22.57 -3.29 7.45
N PRO A 25 -23.30 -2.46 6.68
CA PRO A 25 -22.66 -1.57 5.71
C PRO A 25 -21.70 -0.60 6.39
N LEU A 26 -20.47 -0.50 5.87
CA LEU A 26 -19.41 0.37 6.40
C LEU A 26 -19.90 1.82 6.55
N GLU A 27 -20.52 2.35 5.50
CA GLU A 27 -21.00 3.73 5.47
C GLU A 27 -22.09 3.99 6.52
N SER A 28 -22.96 3.01 6.78
CA SER A 28 -23.98 3.12 7.83
C SER A 28 -23.37 3.15 9.23
N ALA A 29 -22.42 2.25 9.51
CA ALA A 29 -21.71 2.22 10.80
C ALA A 29 -20.97 3.55 11.05
N TYR A 30 -20.30 4.05 10.01
CA TYR A 30 -19.52 5.27 10.10
C TYR A 30 -20.39 6.52 10.28
N LYS A 31 -21.44 6.70 9.47
CA LYS A 31 -22.40 7.82 9.64
C LYS A 31 -23.04 7.81 11.02
N TYR A 32 -23.47 6.64 11.50
CA TYR A 32 -24.03 6.51 12.84
C TYR A 32 -23.04 6.94 13.93
N ALA A 33 -21.76 6.58 13.81
CA ALA A 33 -20.72 7.00 14.74
C ALA A 33 -20.54 8.53 14.77
N LEU A 34 -20.62 9.19 13.61
CA LEU A 34 -20.55 10.65 13.47
C LEU A 34 -21.78 11.36 14.07
N ASP A 35 -22.96 10.78 13.89
CA ASP A 35 -24.21 11.27 14.51
C ASP A 35 -24.14 11.17 16.04
N GLN A 36 -23.58 10.07 16.57
CA GLN A 36 -23.37 9.94 18.02
C GLN A 36 -22.29 10.88 18.53
N TYR A 37 -21.25 11.17 17.73
CA TYR A 37 -20.19 12.11 18.09
C TYR A 37 -20.74 13.54 18.20
N THR A 38 -21.58 13.96 17.25
CA THR A 38 -22.26 15.26 17.28
C THR A 38 -23.27 15.36 18.42
N GLY A 39 -23.91 14.24 18.79
CA GLY A 39 -24.76 14.13 19.97
C GLY A 39 -24.02 13.95 21.31
N GLU A 40 -22.69 14.04 21.33
CA GLU A 40 -21.83 13.85 22.52
C GLU A 40 -21.98 12.50 23.24
N LYS A 41 -22.42 11.45 22.53
CA LYS A 41 -22.53 10.09 23.05
C LYS A 41 -21.24 9.33 22.81
N TRP A 42 -20.23 9.62 23.64
CA TRP A 42 -18.85 9.17 23.43
C TRP A 42 -18.66 7.66 23.38
N GLN A 43 -19.40 6.90 24.20
CA GLN A 43 -19.31 5.44 24.21
C GLN A 43 -19.80 4.83 22.89
N ASP A 44 -20.97 5.28 22.41
CA ASP A 44 -21.54 4.81 21.14
C ASP A 44 -20.66 5.23 19.95
N THR A 45 -20.10 6.46 19.98
CA THR A 45 -19.10 6.86 18.97
C THR A 45 -17.94 5.89 18.93
N VAL A 46 -17.33 5.58 20.09
CA VAL A 46 -16.19 4.67 20.16
C VAL A 46 -16.56 3.32 19.58
N GLU A 47 -17.69 2.74 20.00
CA GLU A 47 -18.13 1.42 19.54
C GLU A 47 -18.28 1.36 18.02
N TYR A 48 -19.09 2.26 17.45
CA TYR A 48 -19.37 2.23 16.01
C TYR A 48 -18.20 2.67 15.15
N MET A 49 -17.31 3.53 15.66
CA MET A 49 -16.11 3.94 14.96
C MET A 49 -15.04 2.83 14.97
N GLU A 50 -14.91 2.07 16.06
CA GLU A 50 -14.07 0.86 16.07
C GLU A 50 -14.65 -0.23 15.15
N VAL A 51 -15.97 -0.39 15.09
CA VAL A 51 -16.64 -1.34 14.18
C VAL A 51 -16.43 -0.92 12.72
N SER A 52 -16.57 0.36 12.39
CA SER A 52 -16.37 0.86 11.02
C SER A 52 -14.93 0.62 10.56
N LEU A 53 -13.92 0.84 11.41
CA LEU A 53 -12.51 0.49 11.11
C LEU A 53 -12.31 -1.00 10.84
N ARG A 54 -13.02 -1.89 11.55
CA ARG A 54 -12.97 -3.34 11.29
C ARG A 54 -13.67 -3.71 9.98
N LEU A 55 -14.80 -3.08 9.67
CA LEU A 55 -15.54 -3.29 8.42
C LEU A 55 -14.75 -2.81 7.20
N TYR A 56 -14.06 -1.67 7.31
CA TYR A 56 -13.17 -1.16 6.27
C TYR A 56 -12.05 -2.16 5.98
N ARG A 57 -11.35 -2.65 7.01
CA ARG A 57 -10.32 -3.68 6.84
C ARG A 57 -10.85 -4.98 6.25
N LEU A 58 -12.02 -5.44 6.72
CA LEU A 58 -12.70 -6.62 6.15
C LEU A 58 -12.92 -6.46 4.64
N LEU A 59 -13.36 -5.27 4.21
CA LEU A 59 -13.56 -4.97 2.80
C LEU A 59 -12.24 -5.01 2.02
N ARG A 60 -11.21 -4.26 2.47
CA ARG A 60 -9.90 -4.18 1.82
C ARG A 60 -9.23 -5.56 1.68
N ASP A 61 -9.25 -6.36 2.74
CA ASP A 61 -8.71 -7.72 2.73
C ASP A 61 -9.47 -8.64 1.78
N SER A 62 -10.80 -8.50 1.73
CA SER A 62 -11.64 -9.30 0.84
C SER A 62 -11.40 -8.94 -0.64
N GLU A 63 -11.16 -7.66 -0.93
CA GLU A 63 -10.76 -7.18 -2.26
C GLU A 63 -9.39 -7.73 -2.65
N ALA A 64 -8.38 -7.55 -1.81
CA ALA A 64 -7.03 -8.06 -2.03
C ALA A 64 -7.03 -9.58 -2.26
N PHE A 65 -7.72 -10.34 -1.40
CA PHE A 65 -7.83 -11.79 -1.50
C PHE A 65 -8.40 -12.24 -2.84
N CYS A 66 -9.51 -11.65 -3.29
CA CYS A 66 -10.12 -12.03 -4.56
C CYS A 66 -9.28 -11.59 -5.76
N ASN A 67 -8.73 -10.37 -5.75
CA ASN A 67 -7.94 -9.85 -6.86
C ASN A 67 -6.62 -10.59 -7.04
N LEU A 68 -5.96 -11.00 -5.96
CA LEU A 68 -4.75 -11.83 -6.00
C LEU A 68 -5.05 -13.24 -6.53
N ASN A 69 -6.08 -13.92 -6.00
CA ASN A 69 -6.42 -15.27 -6.44
C ASN A 69 -6.91 -15.36 -7.88
N CYS A 70 -7.44 -14.27 -8.43
CA CYS A 70 -7.90 -14.19 -9.82
C CYS A 70 -6.86 -13.55 -10.76
N SER A 71 -5.68 -13.14 -10.27
CA SER A 71 -4.69 -12.37 -11.04
C SER A 71 -4.07 -13.16 -12.21
N SER A 72 -3.90 -14.48 -12.04
CA SER A 72 -3.30 -15.39 -13.03
C SER A 72 -4.31 -16.09 -13.93
N VAL A 73 -5.61 -15.86 -13.72
CA VAL A 73 -6.66 -16.51 -14.52
C VAL A 73 -6.61 -15.98 -15.95
N ARG A 74 -6.54 -16.89 -16.92
CA ARG A 74 -6.52 -16.59 -18.37
C ARG A 74 -7.58 -17.40 -19.09
N LEU A 75 -7.89 -17.00 -20.32
CA LEU A 75 -8.68 -17.79 -21.24
C LEU A 75 -8.04 -19.17 -21.46
N ASP A 76 -8.90 -20.16 -21.71
CA ASP A 76 -8.43 -21.45 -22.19
C ASP A 76 -8.05 -21.30 -23.69
N ASP A 77 -7.00 -22.00 -24.14
CA ASP A 77 -6.55 -21.98 -25.54
C ASP A 77 -6.16 -20.61 -26.11
N GLU A 78 -5.43 -19.76 -25.37
CA GLU A 78 -5.01 -18.40 -25.77
C GLU A 78 -4.46 -18.31 -27.22
N HIS A 79 -3.76 -19.36 -27.70
CA HIS A 79 -3.25 -19.45 -29.06
C HIS A 79 -4.30 -19.27 -30.18
N ARG A 80 -5.58 -19.54 -29.92
CA ARG A 80 -6.67 -19.37 -30.90
C ARG A 80 -6.95 -17.90 -31.20
N PHE A 81 -6.49 -17.01 -30.32
CA PHE A 81 -6.65 -15.57 -30.44
C PHE A 81 -5.37 -14.89 -30.94
N ALA A 82 -4.37 -15.64 -31.41
CA ALA A 82 -3.10 -15.08 -31.87
C ALA A 82 -3.28 -14.03 -32.99
N GLU A 83 -4.26 -14.24 -33.88
CA GLU A 83 -4.61 -13.30 -34.96
C GLU A 83 -5.57 -12.18 -34.51
N PHE A 84 -6.08 -12.23 -33.27
CA PHE A 84 -7.11 -11.33 -32.75
C PHE A 84 -6.73 -10.72 -31.39
N PRO A 85 -5.78 -9.77 -31.33
CA PRO A 85 -5.25 -9.23 -30.07
C PRO A 85 -6.31 -8.59 -29.17
N GLU A 86 -7.30 -7.90 -29.76
CA GLU A 86 -8.39 -7.27 -29.02
C GLU A 86 -9.27 -8.32 -28.32
N LEU A 87 -9.69 -9.36 -29.04
CA LEU A 87 -10.47 -10.47 -28.50
C LEU A 87 -9.69 -11.22 -27.41
N HIS A 88 -8.38 -11.37 -27.59
CA HIS A 88 -7.50 -11.96 -26.58
C HIS A 88 -7.48 -11.13 -25.30
N ALA A 89 -7.24 -9.82 -25.41
CA ALA A 89 -7.15 -8.91 -24.27
C ALA A 89 -8.47 -8.84 -23.48
N PHE A 90 -9.59 -8.54 -24.15
CA PHE A 90 -10.89 -8.43 -23.50
C PHE A 90 -11.45 -9.78 -23.06
N GLY A 91 -11.10 -10.85 -23.76
CA GLY A 91 -11.38 -12.22 -23.33
C GLY A 91 -10.76 -12.54 -21.96
N ASN A 92 -9.50 -12.17 -21.77
CA ASN A 92 -8.81 -12.29 -20.48
C ASN A 92 -9.45 -11.40 -19.39
N VAL A 93 -9.90 -10.19 -19.73
CA VAL A 93 -10.67 -9.33 -18.82
C VAL A 93 -11.97 -10.01 -18.38
N MET A 94 -12.74 -10.57 -19.32
CA MET A 94 -14.00 -11.28 -19.03
C MET A 94 -13.78 -12.50 -18.14
N LYS A 95 -12.73 -13.29 -18.41
CA LYS A 95 -12.39 -14.47 -17.59
C LYS A 95 -12.00 -14.06 -16.17
N ARG A 96 -11.20 -13.00 -16.00
CA ARG A 96 -10.85 -12.46 -14.67
C ARG A 96 -12.10 -11.93 -13.95
N ALA A 97 -12.99 -11.21 -14.64
CA ALA A 97 -14.25 -10.72 -14.08
C ALA A 97 -15.17 -11.87 -13.61
N GLN A 98 -15.23 -12.98 -14.36
CA GLN A 98 -15.97 -14.18 -13.95
C GLN A 98 -15.41 -14.78 -12.66
N CYS A 99 -14.07 -14.90 -12.55
CA CYS A 99 -13.41 -15.37 -11.33
C CYS A 99 -13.74 -14.47 -10.14
N LEU A 100 -13.64 -13.15 -10.31
CA LEU A 100 -13.93 -12.17 -9.26
C LEU A 100 -15.38 -12.24 -8.82
N LYS A 101 -16.34 -12.34 -9.75
CA LYS A 101 -17.76 -12.50 -9.43
C LYS A 101 -17.99 -13.70 -8.51
N ARG A 102 -17.40 -14.86 -8.83
CA ARG A 102 -17.51 -16.08 -8.02
C ARG A 102 -16.84 -15.92 -6.65
N CYS A 103 -15.65 -15.32 -6.60
CA CYS A 103 -14.92 -15.11 -5.35
C CYS A 103 -15.69 -14.18 -4.40
N LYS A 104 -16.15 -13.03 -4.91
CA LYS A 104 -16.85 -12.01 -4.11
C LYS A 104 -18.17 -12.52 -3.53
N GLN A 105 -18.93 -13.35 -4.28
CA GLN A 105 -20.15 -13.99 -3.77
C GLN A 105 -19.94 -14.84 -2.50
N GLY A 106 -18.73 -15.38 -2.31
CA GLY A 106 -18.37 -16.22 -1.17
C GLY A 106 -18.09 -15.45 0.13
N LEU A 107 -17.85 -14.14 0.07
CA LEU A 107 -17.31 -13.38 1.20
C LEU A 107 -18.34 -12.45 1.86
N PRO A 108 -18.39 -12.36 3.20
CA PRO A 108 -19.37 -11.52 3.92
C PRO A 108 -19.29 -10.03 3.58
N ALA A 109 -18.10 -9.51 3.27
CA ALA A 109 -17.87 -8.10 2.94
C ALA A 109 -18.76 -7.62 1.77
N PHE A 110 -18.88 -8.45 0.73
CA PHE A 110 -19.63 -8.12 -0.49
C PHE A 110 -21.12 -8.47 -0.41
N ARG A 111 -21.61 -8.90 0.76
CA ARG A 111 -23.06 -9.03 1.03
C ARG A 111 -23.67 -7.72 1.53
N GLN A 112 -22.82 -6.77 1.93
CA GLN A 112 -23.22 -5.45 2.37
C GLN A 112 -23.24 -4.48 1.20
N THR A 113 -23.95 -3.37 1.36
CA THR A 113 -23.86 -2.24 0.41
C THR A 113 -22.44 -1.72 0.38
N MET A 114 -21.91 -1.51 -0.84
CA MET A 114 -20.58 -0.92 -1.02
C MET A 114 -20.58 0.53 -0.52
N PRO A 115 -19.53 0.95 0.22
CA PRO A 115 -19.40 2.34 0.66
C PRO A 115 -19.15 3.28 -0.51
N SER A 116 -19.52 4.55 -0.34
CA SER A 116 -19.13 5.62 -1.27
C SER A 116 -17.61 5.80 -1.36
N ARG A 117 -17.16 6.41 -2.47
CA ARG A 117 -15.75 6.79 -2.67
C ARG A 117 -15.25 7.72 -1.57
N ASP A 118 -16.05 8.72 -1.20
CA ASP A 118 -15.72 9.64 -0.11
C ASP A 118 -15.48 8.91 1.22
N THR A 119 -16.32 7.91 1.54
CA THR A 119 -16.13 7.10 2.75
C THR A 119 -14.80 6.33 2.68
N ILE A 120 -14.46 5.73 1.54
CA ILE A 120 -13.17 5.03 1.39
C ILE A 120 -12.00 6.00 1.57
N ASP A 121 -12.08 7.17 0.95
CA ASP A 121 -11.02 8.19 1.00
C ASP A 121 -10.80 8.71 2.42
N GLU A 122 -11.85 8.88 3.23
CA GLU A 122 -11.73 9.28 4.65
C GLU A 122 -10.99 8.21 5.48
N PHE A 123 -11.24 6.93 5.22
CA PHE A 123 -10.52 5.84 5.90
C PHE A 123 -9.07 5.73 5.44
N GLU A 124 -8.81 5.89 4.13
CA GLU A 124 -7.44 5.96 3.59
C GLU A 124 -6.64 7.12 4.21
N LYS A 125 -7.31 8.24 4.51
CA LYS A 125 -6.75 9.41 5.20
C LYS A 125 -6.72 9.29 6.72
N ARG A 126 -7.16 8.17 7.31
CA ARG A 126 -7.21 7.96 8.77
C ARG A 126 -8.15 8.94 9.51
N GLU A 127 -9.13 9.54 8.84
CA GLU A 127 -10.11 10.45 9.46
C GLU A 127 -10.86 9.86 10.67
N PRO A 128 -11.25 8.56 10.72
CA PRO A 128 -11.87 7.97 11.91
C PRO A 128 -11.07 8.19 13.20
N TYR A 129 -9.74 8.26 13.11
CA TYR A 129 -8.87 8.48 14.26
C TYR A 129 -8.96 9.90 14.84
N ARG A 130 -9.31 10.89 14.01
CA ARG A 130 -9.56 12.27 14.43
C ARG A 130 -10.71 12.37 15.43
N TYR A 131 -11.77 11.59 15.20
CA TYR A 131 -12.93 11.52 16.06
C TYR A 131 -12.69 10.60 17.26
N LEU A 132 -12.08 9.42 17.02
CA LEU A 132 -11.79 8.44 18.08
C LEU A 132 -10.95 9.02 19.20
N GLN A 133 -9.90 9.79 18.88
CA GLN A 133 -9.03 10.33 19.92
C GLN A 133 -9.79 11.19 20.94
N TYR A 134 -10.73 12.03 20.47
CA TYR A 134 -11.53 12.87 21.35
C TYR A 134 -12.57 12.06 22.11
N ALA A 135 -13.27 11.13 21.44
CA ALA A 135 -14.25 10.27 22.07
C ALA A 135 -13.63 9.37 23.16
N TYR A 136 -12.42 8.85 22.93
CA TYR A 136 -11.65 8.12 23.95
C TYR A 136 -11.27 9.01 25.13
N PHE A 137 -10.80 10.23 24.86
CA PHE A 137 -10.45 11.17 25.90
C PHE A 137 -11.67 11.53 26.77
N LYS A 138 -12.84 11.76 26.15
CA LYS A 138 -14.11 12.01 26.86
C LYS A 138 -14.67 10.80 27.60
N SER A 139 -14.21 9.60 27.25
CA SER A 139 -14.56 8.34 27.92
C SER A 139 -13.49 7.89 28.92
N ASP A 140 -12.65 8.81 29.41
CA ASP A 140 -11.55 8.57 30.36
C ASP A 140 -10.54 7.48 29.91
N ASN A 141 -10.38 7.28 28.59
CA ASN A 141 -9.42 6.33 28.02
C ASN A 141 -8.23 7.06 27.38
N LEU A 142 -7.38 7.63 28.22
CA LEU A 142 -6.20 8.38 27.79
C LEU A 142 -5.27 7.55 26.88
N ALA A 143 -5.05 6.27 27.20
CA ALA A 143 -4.16 5.41 26.44
C ALA A 143 -4.61 5.29 24.97
N LYS A 144 -5.89 4.97 24.73
CA LYS A 144 -6.43 4.88 23.37
C LYS A 144 -6.52 6.25 22.70
N ALA A 145 -6.79 7.32 23.44
CA ALA A 145 -6.80 8.69 22.91
C ALA A 145 -5.43 9.08 22.33
N VAL A 146 -4.35 8.85 23.08
CA VAL A 146 -2.96 9.11 22.64
C VAL A 146 -2.64 8.29 21.40
N SER A 147 -2.94 6.99 21.39
CA SER A 147 -2.66 6.14 20.23
C SER A 147 -3.45 6.57 18.98
N ALA A 148 -4.72 6.95 19.13
CA ALA A 148 -5.53 7.43 18.00
C ALA A 148 -5.03 8.78 17.46
N ALA A 149 -4.70 9.73 18.33
CA ALA A 149 -4.15 11.01 17.92
C ALA A 149 -2.78 10.84 17.22
N HIS A 150 -1.92 9.94 17.73
CA HIS A 150 -0.65 9.60 17.10
C HIS A 150 -0.87 8.99 15.71
N THR A 151 -1.79 8.03 15.60
CA THR A 151 -2.14 7.37 14.33
C THR A 151 -2.60 8.36 13.26
N PHE A 152 -3.39 9.36 13.64
CA PHE A 152 -3.84 10.43 12.73
C PHE A 152 -2.68 11.34 12.29
N LEU A 153 -1.86 11.82 13.23
CA LEU A 153 -0.74 12.74 12.95
C LEU A 153 0.32 12.15 12.01
N LEU A 154 0.42 10.83 11.89
CA LEU A 154 1.34 10.21 10.93
C LEU A 154 0.96 10.48 9.46
N LYS A 155 -0.33 10.71 9.16
CA LYS A 155 -0.78 11.15 7.82
C LYS A 155 -1.03 12.66 7.73
N HIS A 156 -1.24 13.31 8.86
CA HIS A 156 -1.53 14.74 8.95
C HIS A 156 -0.56 15.44 9.91
N PRO A 157 0.74 15.48 9.57
CA PRO A 157 1.76 16.02 10.48
C PRO A 157 1.53 17.50 10.80
N ASP A 158 0.89 18.25 9.90
CA ASP A 158 0.68 19.70 9.99
C ASP A 158 -0.71 20.08 10.57
N ASP A 159 -1.51 19.12 11.05
CA ASP A 159 -2.82 19.44 11.65
C ASP A 159 -2.66 20.12 13.01
N GLU A 160 -2.80 21.45 13.04
CA GLU A 160 -2.59 22.27 14.24
C GLU A 160 -3.48 21.85 15.41
N MET A 161 -4.73 21.47 15.14
CA MET A 161 -5.68 21.10 16.19
C MET A 161 -5.24 19.81 16.89
N MET A 162 -4.86 18.81 16.11
CA MET A 162 -4.39 17.53 16.63
C MET A 162 -3.04 17.66 17.31
N GLN A 163 -2.14 18.51 16.81
CA GLN A 163 -0.88 18.82 17.49
C GLN A 163 -1.12 19.40 18.89
N ARG A 164 -2.07 20.33 19.04
CA ARG A 164 -2.46 20.89 20.35
C ARG A 164 -3.06 19.83 21.27
N ASN A 165 -3.97 18.98 20.76
CA ASN A 165 -4.53 17.86 21.52
C ASN A 165 -3.44 16.89 22.00
N MET A 166 -2.52 16.53 21.11
CA MET A 166 -1.40 15.65 21.42
C MET A 166 -0.45 16.27 22.45
N ALA A 167 -0.16 17.57 22.35
CA ALA A 167 0.65 18.28 23.34
C ALA A 167 -0.02 18.25 24.73
N TYR A 168 -1.33 18.46 24.78
CA TYR A 168 -2.10 18.32 26.00
C TYR A 168 -2.06 16.88 26.54
N TYR A 169 -2.28 15.86 25.71
CA TYR A 169 -2.21 14.47 26.15
C TYR A 169 -0.83 14.10 26.70
N LYS A 170 0.26 14.54 26.05
CA LYS A 170 1.63 14.33 26.53
C LYS A 170 1.92 15.01 27.88
N SER A 171 1.19 16.06 28.24
CA SER A 171 1.29 16.70 29.56
C SER A 171 0.71 15.84 30.70
N LEU A 172 -0.11 14.83 30.37
CA LEU A 172 -0.74 13.95 31.34
C LEU A 172 0.19 12.77 31.70
N PRO A 173 0.24 12.35 32.98
CA PRO A 173 1.09 11.25 33.41
C PRO A 173 0.83 9.94 32.65
N GLY A 174 1.90 9.28 32.19
CA GLY A 174 1.83 7.98 31.52
C GLY A 174 1.53 8.00 30.02
N ALA A 175 1.30 9.18 29.42
CA ALA A 175 0.94 9.30 28.01
C ALA A 175 2.02 8.78 27.04
N GLU A 176 3.31 8.97 27.36
CA GLU A 176 4.42 8.57 26.48
C GLU A 176 4.44 7.07 26.16
N GLU A 177 3.96 6.22 27.07
CA GLU A 177 3.92 4.76 26.87
C GLU A 177 2.85 4.31 25.85
N HIS A 178 1.98 5.24 25.45
CA HIS A 178 0.82 5.00 24.59
C HIS A 178 0.97 5.60 23.18
N LEU A 179 2.13 6.15 22.83
CA LEU A 179 2.47 6.60 21.48
C LEU A 179 2.71 5.39 20.55
N LYS A 180 1.61 4.86 20.02
CA LYS A 180 1.59 3.70 19.13
C LYS A 180 0.73 4.01 17.93
N ASP A 181 1.21 3.66 16.75
CA ASP A 181 0.36 3.66 15.56
C ASP A 181 -0.55 2.42 15.61
N LEU A 182 -1.86 2.67 15.47
CA LEU A 182 -2.91 1.67 15.46
C LEU A 182 -3.08 1.00 14.10
N GLU A 183 -2.36 1.47 13.07
CA GLU A 183 -2.31 0.91 11.72
C GLU A 183 -0.94 0.29 11.36
N THR A 184 0.00 0.21 12.30
CA THR A 184 1.33 -0.37 12.08
C THR A 184 1.24 -1.74 11.43
N LYS A 185 1.96 -1.92 10.31
CA LYS A 185 2.11 -3.21 9.64
C LYS A 185 3.22 -4.04 10.25
N SER A 186 3.15 -5.35 10.06
CA SER A 186 4.11 -6.30 10.63
C SER A 186 5.55 -6.07 10.15
N TYR A 187 5.76 -5.72 8.88
CA TYR A 187 7.09 -5.41 8.34
C TYR A 187 7.73 -4.20 9.01
N GLU A 188 6.96 -3.20 9.46
CA GLU A 188 7.51 -2.00 10.12
C GLU A 188 8.16 -2.35 11.46
N THR A 189 7.50 -3.23 12.23
CA THR A 189 8.07 -3.70 13.51
C THR A 189 9.34 -4.52 13.29
N LEU A 190 9.37 -5.35 12.25
CA LEU A 190 10.55 -6.12 11.86
C LEU A 190 11.69 -5.19 11.40
N PHE A 191 11.38 -4.20 10.56
CA PHE A 191 12.33 -3.20 10.08
C PHE A 191 12.98 -2.44 11.24
N VAL A 192 12.18 -1.88 12.16
CA VAL A 192 12.72 -1.15 13.33
C VAL A 192 13.59 -2.06 14.21
N ARG A 193 13.21 -3.34 14.38
CA ARG A 193 14.02 -4.31 15.14
C ARG A 193 15.33 -4.61 14.43
N ALA A 194 15.31 -4.79 13.12
CA ALA A 194 16.49 -5.02 12.29
C ALA A 194 17.48 -3.84 12.36
N VAL A 195 16.99 -2.60 12.20
CA VAL A 195 17.82 -1.39 12.29
C VAL A 195 18.43 -1.23 13.68
N ARG A 196 17.68 -1.52 14.76
CA ARG A 196 18.24 -1.51 16.13
C ARG A 196 19.32 -2.57 16.30
N ALA A 197 19.13 -3.77 15.76
CA ALA A 197 20.12 -4.83 15.80
C ALA A 197 21.38 -4.48 15.00
N TYR A 198 21.22 -3.87 13.82
CA TYR A 198 22.30 -3.33 13.00
C TYR A 198 23.14 -2.30 13.77
N ASN A 199 22.50 -1.31 14.39
CA ASN A 199 23.18 -0.26 15.15
C ASN A 199 23.85 -0.79 16.43
N GLY A 200 23.43 -1.97 16.91
CA GLY A 200 24.04 -2.68 18.03
C GLY A 200 25.03 -3.77 17.62
N ASP A 201 25.53 -3.75 16.38
CA ASP A 201 26.46 -4.73 15.79
C ASP A 201 25.98 -6.20 15.82
N ASN A 202 24.69 -6.43 16.07
CA ASN A 202 24.08 -7.75 15.98
C ASN A 202 23.59 -8.01 14.55
N PHE A 203 24.55 -8.19 13.64
CA PHE A 203 24.29 -8.38 12.21
C PHE A 203 23.45 -9.63 11.92
N ARG A 204 23.55 -10.68 12.73
CA ARG A 204 22.76 -11.90 12.54
C ARG A 204 21.26 -11.65 12.75
N THR A 205 20.90 -10.93 13.81
CA THR A 205 19.51 -10.53 14.04
C THR A 205 19.05 -9.50 13.01
N SER A 206 19.92 -8.54 12.65
CA SER A 206 19.64 -7.58 11.57
C SER A 206 19.22 -8.28 10.27
N VAL A 207 20.04 -9.24 9.80
CA VAL A 207 19.73 -10.03 8.59
C VAL A 207 18.39 -10.77 8.75
N SER A 208 18.23 -11.55 9.83
CA SER A 208 17.03 -12.36 10.02
C SER A 208 15.75 -11.51 10.02
N ASP A 209 15.78 -10.34 10.63
CA ASP A 209 14.61 -9.47 10.75
C ASP A 209 14.36 -8.68 9.48
N MET A 210 15.42 -8.20 8.82
CA MET A 210 15.33 -7.42 7.59
C MET A 210 14.85 -8.27 6.41
N GLU A 211 15.30 -9.53 6.29
CA GLU A 211 14.78 -10.48 5.28
C GLU A 211 13.28 -10.74 5.47
N LEU A 212 12.84 -10.87 6.73
CA LEU A 212 11.42 -11.02 7.05
C LEU A 212 10.64 -9.74 6.75
N ALA A 213 11.20 -8.57 7.08
CA ALA A 213 10.59 -7.27 6.79
C ALA A 213 10.40 -7.05 5.29
N LEU A 214 11.45 -7.30 4.49
CA LEU A 214 11.43 -7.14 3.04
C LEU A 214 10.38 -8.05 2.38
N ARG A 215 10.35 -9.33 2.75
CA ARG A 215 9.35 -10.28 2.25
C ARG A 215 7.93 -9.85 2.61
N ASP A 216 7.71 -9.42 3.85
CA ASP A 216 6.40 -9.02 4.33
C ASP A 216 5.95 -7.69 3.72
N PHE A 217 6.87 -6.75 3.50
CA PHE A 217 6.61 -5.51 2.75
C PHE A 217 6.11 -5.81 1.33
N PHE A 218 6.82 -6.66 0.56
CA PHE A 218 6.39 -7.00 -0.81
C PHE A 218 5.02 -7.67 -0.83
N LYS A 219 4.72 -8.51 0.17
CA LYS A 219 3.39 -9.10 0.31
C LYS A 219 2.32 -8.05 0.54
N VAL A 220 2.53 -7.12 1.49
CA VAL A 220 1.56 -6.04 1.78
C VAL A 220 1.43 -5.08 0.59
N TYR A 221 2.51 -4.86 -0.15
CA TYR A 221 2.50 -4.09 -1.39
C TYR A 221 1.63 -4.75 -2.48
N ASP A 222 1.80 -6.05 -2.72
CA ASP A 222 0.94 -6.81 -3.65
C ASP A 222 -0.54 -6.80 -3.21
N GLU A 223 -0.80 -6.90 -1.89
CA GLU A 223 -2.15 -6.76 -1.31
C GLU A 223 -2.73 -5.35 -1.56
N CYS A 224 -1.93 -4.29 -1.42
CA CYS A 224 -2.34 -2.91 -1.73
C CYS A 224 -2.72 -2.76 -3.21
N LEU A 225 -1.86 -3.22 -4.13
CA LEU A 225 -2.12 -3.17 -5.57
C LEU A 225 -3.42 -3.90 -5.94
N ALA A 226 -3.65 -5.07 -5.34
CA ALA A 226 -4.84 -5.87 -5.56
C ALA A 226 -6.10 -5.20 -4.99
N ALA A 227 -5.99 -4.52 -3.85
CA ALA A 227 -7.12 -3.80 -3.27
C ALA A 227 -7.46 -2.50 -4.04
N SER A 228 -6.55 -1.94 -4.85
CA SER A 228 -6.81 -0.71 -5.63
C SER A 228 -7.83 -0.86 -6.77
N GLU A 229 -8.22 -2.09 -7.13
CA GLU A 229 -9.13 -2.40 -8.26
C GLU A 229 -10.63 -2.40 -7.85
N GLY A 230 -11.02 -1.55 -6.89
CA GLY A 230 -12.38 -1.44 -6.35
C GLY A 230 -13.38 -0.75 -7.29
N PRO A 231 -14.70 -0.79 -6.99
CA PRO A 231 -15.78 -0.33 -7.87
C PRO A 231 -15.85 1.20 -8.07
N ARG A 232 -15.92 1.68 -9.31
CA ARG A 232 -15.98 3.11 -9.67
C ARG A 232 -17.41 3.65 -9.76
N ASP A 233 -17.60 4.93 -9.46
CA ASP A 233 -18.80 5.68 -9.82
C ASP A 233 -18.72 6.16 -11.27
N VAL A 234 -19.74 5.87 -12.08
CA VAL A 234 -19.81 6.33 -13.47
C VAL A 234 -20.26 7.79 -13.47
N LYS A 235 -19.32 8.71 -13.75
CA LYS A 235 -19.57 10.16 -13.75
C LYS A 235 -19.95 10.71 -15.13
N ASP A 236 -19.32 10.18 -16.18
CA ASP A 236 -19.46 10.70 -17.55
C ASP A 236 -19.84 9.59 -18.54
N PHE A 237 -20.51 9.99 -19.64
CA PHE A 237 -20.80 9.12 -20.77
C PHE A 237 -19.72 9.31 -21.85
N LYS A 238 -18.76 8.39 -21.90
CA LYS A 238 -17.65 8.36 -22.86
C LYS A 238 -17.77 7.15 -23.78
N ASP A 239 -17.15 7.23 -24.95
CA ASP A 239 -16.99 6.08 -25.85
C ASP A 239 -16.21 4.94 -25.17
N PHE A 240 -16.31 3.74 -25.73
CA PHE A 240 -15.84 2.50 -25.12
C PHE A 240 -14.39 2.56 -24.63
N TYR A 241 -13.44 2.90 -25.51
CA TYR A 241 -12.00 2.92 -25.17
C TYR A 241 -11.63 4.04 -24.18
N PRO A 242 -12.07 5.30 -24.37
CA PRO A 242 -11.87 6.36 -23.37
C PRO A 242 -12.43 5.99 -21.99
N SER A 243 -13.61 5.36 -21.92
CA SER A 243 -14.20 4.92 -20.64
C SER A 243 -13.35 3.86 -19.92
N ILE A 244 -12.77 2.92 -20.67
CA ILE A 244 -11.83 1.92 -20.13
C ILE A 244 -10.54 2.57 -19.67
N ALA A 245 -9.98 3.46 -20.49
CA ALA A 245 -8.73 4.16 -20.18
C ALA A 245 -8.88 4.97 -18.89
N ASP A 246 -9.91 5.81 -18.77
CA ASP A 246 -10.18 6.59 -17.56
C ASP A 246 -10.32 5.72 -16.31
N HIS A 247 -11.07 4.62 -16.42
CA HIS A 247 -11.22 3.73 -15.28
C HIS A 247 -9.88 3.11 -14.87
N TYR A 248 -9.05 2.72 -15.83
CA TYR A 248 -7.74 2.16 -15.54
C TYR A 248 -6.78 3.22 -14.99
N ILE A 249 -6.86 4.48 -15.44
CA ILE A 249 -6.08 5.60 -14.90
C ILE A 249 -6.42 5.80 -13.42
N GLU A 250 -7.70 5.86 -13.04
CA GLU A 250 -8.11 5.97 -11.63
C GLU A 250 -7.58 4.81 -10.76
N VAL A 251 -7.53 3.59 -11.30
CA VAL A 251 -6.94 2.43 -10.64
C VAL A 251 -5.42 2.56 -10.54
N LEU A 252 -4.78 3.08 -11.59
CA LEU A 252 -3.33 3.23 -11.68
C LEU A 252 -2.80 4.31 -10.73
N GLU A 253 -3.50 5.43 -10.61
CA GLU A 253 -3.23 6.48 -9.60
C GLU A 253 -3.18 5.89 -8.19
N ARG A 254 -4.14 5.01 -7.85
CA ARG A 254 -4.14 4.32 -6.56
C ARG A 254 -2.99 3.34 -6.42
N LYS A 255 -2.67 2.58 -7.47
CA LYS A 255 -1.55 1.62 -7.47
C LYS A 255 -0.20 2.31 -7.25
N VAL A 256 0.05 3.42 -7.93
CA VAL A 256 1.29 4.20 -7.80
C VAL A 256 1.45 4.77 -6.39
N ARG A 257 0.36 5.10 -5.68
CA ARG A 257 0.42 5.55 -4.28
C ARG A 257 0.73 4.46 -3.26
N CYS A 258 0.65 3.17 -3.62
CA CYS A 258 0.88 2.09 -2.66
C CYS A 258 2.26 2.14 -2.00
N GLU A 259 3.32 2.53 -2.71
CA GLU A 259 4.66 2.63 -2.12
C GLU A 259 4.71 3.75 -1.07
N SER A 260 4.21 4.95 -1.39
CA SER A 260 4.22 6.07 -0.46
C SER A 260 3.29 5.84 0.74
N ASP A 261 2.12 5.24 0.53
CA ASP A 261 1.16 4.89 1.59
C ASP A 261 1.69 3.82 2.55
N LEU A 262 2.61 2.95 2.08
CA LEU A 262 3.25 1.89 2.87
C LEU A 262 4.65 2.27 3.36
N THR A 263 5.13 3.48 3.07
CA THR A 263 6.43 3.91 3.58
C THR A 263 6.30 4.27 5.07
N PRO A 264 7.07 3.64 5.97
CA PRO A 264 6.94 3.89 7.40
C PRO A 264 7.47 5.26 7.79
N VAL A 265 6.89 5.80 8.87
CA VAL A 265 7.38 6.98 9.57
C VAL A 265 8.05 6.54 10.87
N VAL A 266 9.37 6.69 10.95
CA VAL A 266 10.17 6.27 12.10
C VAL A 266 10.71 7.51 12.81
N GLY A 267 10.37 7.67 14.10
CA GLY A 267 10.83 8.81 14.89
C GLY A 267 10.34 10.17 14.38
N GLY A 268 9.24 10.19 13.62
CA GLY A 268 8.67 11.40 13.03
C GLY A 268 9.14 11.72 11.61
N PHE A 269 9.99 10.88 11.01
CA PHE A 269 10.51 11.08 9.66
C PHE A 269 10.11 9.91 8.76
N VAL A 270 9.69 10.23 7.54
CA VAL A 270 9.42 9.25 6.48
C VAL A 270 10.75 8.59 6.11
N VAL A 271 10.77 7.26 6.01
CA VAL A 271 11.98 6.54 5.58
C VAL A 271 12.12 6.63 4.07
N GLU A 272 12.96 7.56 3.60
CA GLU A 272 13.22 7.74 2.17
C GLU A 272 13.78 6.47 1.52
N LYS A 273 13.40 6.25 0.25
CA LYS A 273 13.84 5.11 -0.58
C LYS A 273 13.74 3.79 0.19
N PHE A 274 12.57 3.52 0.78
CA PHE A 274 12.40 2.47 1.80
C PHE A 274 12.93 1.09 1.39
N VAL A 275 12.62 0.64 0.16
CA VAL A 275 13.11 -0.64 -0.37
C VAL A 275 14.62 -0.65 -0.54
N ALA A 276 15.20 0.44 -1.08
CA ALA A 276 16.66 0.60 -1.18
C ALA A 276 17.30 0.52 0.21
N THR A 277 16.75 1.25 1.19
CA THR A 277 17.22 1.26 2.57
C THR A 277 17.26 -0.16 3.17
N MET A 278 16.25 -1.00 2.94
CA MET A 278 16.27 -2.40 3.39
C MET A 278 17.43 -3.19 2.75
N TYR A 279 17.67 -3.03 1.44
CA TYR A 279 18.79 -3.67 0.76
C TYR A 279 20.15 -3.17 1.23
N HIS A 280 20.28 -1.89 1.57
CA HIS A 280 21.50 -1.34 2.17
C HIS A 280 21.83 -2.03 3.50
N TYR A 281 20.85 -2.13 4.41
CA TYR A 281 21.05 -2.82 5.69
C TYR A 281 21.39 -4.31 5.51
N LEU A 282 20.73 -5.00 4.57
CA LEU A 282 21.04 -6.40 4.25
C LEU A 282 22.45 -6.54 3.70
N GLN A 283 22.82 -5.74 2.70
CA GLN A 283 24.14 -5.77 2.06
C GLN A 283 25.26 -5.65 3.09
N PHE A 284 25.19 -4.65 3.97
CA PHE A 284 26.24 -4.41 4.95
C PHE A 284 26.25 -5.49 6.04
N SER A 285 25.06 -5.93 6.50
CA SER A 285 24.98 -6.97 7.53
C SER A 285 25.54 -8.30 7.03
N TYR A 286 25.23 -8.70 5.79
CA TYR A 286 25.82 -9.89 5.16
C TYR A 286 27.33 -9.76 4.97
N TYR A 287 27.81 -8.59 4.53
CA TYR A 287 29.24 -8.31 4.43
C TYR A 287 29.96 -8.50 5.78
N LYS A 288 29.41 -7.96 6.87
CA LYS A 288 29.96 -8.12 8.22
C LYS A 288 29.96 -9.56 8.72
N LEU A 289 29.07 -10.39 8.19
CA LEU A 289 29.02 -11.83 8.45
C LEU A 289 29.88 -12.66 7.47
N ASN A 290 30.63 -12.01 6.58
CA ASN A 290 31.42 -12.63 5.52
C ASN A 290 30.59 -13.48 4.55
N ASP A 291 29.31 -13.15 4.38
CA ASP A 291 28.38 -13.81 3.46
C ASP A 291 28.23 -12.99 2.17
N LEU A 292 29.30 -12.98 1.38
CA LEU A 292 29.37 -12.17 0.16
C LEU A 292 28.37 -12.63 -0.91
N LYS A 293 28.01 -13.92 -0.92
CA LYS A 293 27.02 -14.49 -1.83
C LYS A 293 25.63 -13.88 -1.65
N ASN A 294 25.30 -13.42 -0.44
CA ASN A 294 24.08 -12.67 -0.20
C ASN A 294 24.28 -11.15 -0.19
N ALA A 295 25.46 -10.65 0.17
CA ALA A 295 25.76 -9.22 0.19
C ALA A 295 25.75 -8.59 -1.21
N VAL A 296 26.37 -9.24 -2.20
CA VAL A 296 26.53 -8.69 -3.56
C VAL A 296 25.19 -8.55 -4.28
N PRO A 297 24.28 -9.56 -4.28
CA PRO A 297 22.95 -9.38 -4.85
C PRO A 297 22.15 -8.26 -4.18
N CYS A 298 22.32 -8.03 -2.86
CA CYS A 298 21.68 -6.90 -2.17
C CYS A 298 22.22 -5.55 -2.67
N ALA A 299 23.54 -5.44 -2.90
CA ALA A 299 24.13 -4.25 -3.50
C ALA A 299 23.57 -4.00 -4.91
N ALA A 300 23.50 -5.05 -5.75
CA ALA A 300 22.90 -4.96 -7.08
C ALA A 300 21.42 -4.55 -7.03
N SER A 301 20.67 -5.08 -6.06
CA SER A 301 19.25 -4.76 -5.85
C SER A 301 19.06 -3.30 -5.41
N TYR A 302 19.94 -2.79 -4.55
CA TYR A 302 19.96 -1.37 -4.16
C TYR A 302 20.12 -0.45 -5.38
N MET A 303 21.06 -0.80 -6.28
CA MET A 303 21.36 0.00 -7.46
C MET A 303 20.20 0.15 -8.44
N LEU A 304 19.17 -0.72 -8.37
CA LEU A 304 17.93 -0.51 -9.13
C LEU A 304 17.17 0.74 -8.65
N PHE A 305 17.15 0.97 -7.34
CA PHE A 305 16.32 2.00 -6.72
C PHE A 305 17.06 3.32 -6.51
N ASP A 306 18.37 3.27 -6.32
CA ASP A 306 19.21 4.46 -6.21
C ASP A 306 20.50 4.34 -7.03
N PRO A 307 20.40 4.41 -8.37
CA PRO A 307 21.56 4.33 -9.23
C PRO A 307 22.50 5.53 -9.11
N SER A 308 22.11 6.58 -8.38
CA SER A 308 22.89 7.80 -8.19
C SER A 308 23.83 7.74 -6.98
N ASP A 309 23.66 6.77 -6.08
CA ASP A 309 24.45 6.65 -4.85
C ASP A 309 25.89 6.21 -5.12
N GLU A 310 26.84 7.12 -4.95
CA GLU A 310 28.27 6.88 -5.14
C GLU A 310 28.86 5.89 -4.12
N VAL A 311 28.33 5.82 -2.90
CA VAL A 311 28.81 4.88 -1.87
C VAL A 311 28.48 3.46 -2.29
N MET A 312 27.24 3.20 -2.73
CA MET A 312 26.88 1.87 -3.19
C MET A 312 27.56 1.48 -4.51
N LYS A 313 27.75 2.43 -5.45
CA LYS A 313 28.57 2.20 -6.66
C LYS A 313 29.97 1.72 -6.32
N ASN A 314 30.63 2.39 -5.37
CA ASN A 314 31.96 2.00 -4.92
C ASN A 314 31.96 0.61 -4.25
N ASN A 315 30.92 0.27 -3.48
CA ASN A 315 30.77 -1.06 -2.92
C ASN A 315 30.64 -2.15 -4.00
N VAL A 316 29.82 -1.93 -5.04
CA VAL A 316 29.69 -2.86 -6.17
C VAL A 316 31.02 -3.01 -6.91
N ALA A 317 31.71 -1.90 -7.19
CA ALA A 317 33.03 -1.92 -7.83
C ALA A 317 34.07 -2.68 -6.99
N TYR A 318 34.03 -2.50 -5.66
CA TYR A 318 34.89 -3.20 -4.71
C TYR A 318 34.64 -4.72 -4.73
N TYR A 319 33.37 -5.16 -4.71
CA TYR A 319 33.02 -6.57 -4.87
C TYR A 319 33.49 -7.14 -6.20
N ASN A 320 33.34 -6.38 -7.28
CA ASN A 320 33.73 -6.82 -8.61
C ASN A 320 35.27 -6.92 -8.74
N PHE A 321 36.02 -6.00 -8.13
CA PHE A 321 37.48 -6.03 -8.12
C PHE A 321 38.03 -7.27 -7.40
N HIS A 322 37.43 -7.66 -6.27
CA HIS A 322 37.83 -8.84 -5.50
C HIS A 322 37.09 -10.13 -5.89
N LYS A 323 36.36 -10.13 -7.00
CA LYS A 323 35.49 -11.22 -7.45
C LYS A 323 36.14 -12.59 -7.40
N SER A 324 37.31 -12.75 -8.02
CA SER A 324 38.05 -14.02 -8.05
C SER A 324 38.56 -14.44 -6.68
N GLN A 325 38.98 -13.48 -5.84
CA GLN A 325 39.48 -13.75 -4.48
C GLN A 325 38.37 -14.28 -3.57
N TRP A 326 37.13 -13.85 -3.79
CA TRP A 326 35.98 -14.18 -2.96
C TRP A 326 35.07 -15.26 -3.54
N GLY A 327 35.46 -15.88 -4.66
CA GLY A 327 34.67 -16.94 -5.29
C GLY A 327 33.31 -16.45 -5.80
N LEU A 328 33.22 -15.17 -6.16
CA LEU A 328 32.03 -14.56 -6.73
C LEU A 328 31.98 -14.83 -8.25
N ILE A 329 30.78 -15.02 -8.79
CA ILE A 329 30.51 -15.26 -10.21
C ILE A 329 29.67 -14.11 -10.79
N GLU A 330 29.49 -14.04 -12.12
CA GLU A 330 28.69 -12.95 -12.74
C GLU A 330 27.26 -12.91 -12.20
N GLU A 331 26.68 -14.08 -11.94
CA GLU A 331 25.32 -14.25 -11.46
C GLU A 331 25.11 -13.63 -10.07
N ASP A 332 26.16 -13.53 -9.24
CA ASP A 332 26.07 -12.89 -7.91
C ASP A 332 25.89 -11.37 -8.01
N PHE A 333 26.20 -10.76 -9.16
CA PHE A 333 26.04 -9.31 -9.41
C PHE A 333 24.69 -8.96 -10.03
N LEU A 334 23.80 -9.95 -10.17
CA LEU A 334 22.43 -9.70 -10.59
C LEU A 334 21.58 -9.28 -9.39
N PRO A 335 20.64 -8.32 -9.57
CA PRO A 335 19.65 -8.01 -8.57
C PRO A 335 18.83 -9.24 -8.18
N ARG A 336 18.33 -9.27 -6.94
CA ARG A 336 17.42 -10.33 -6.50
C ARG A 336 16.12 -10.28 -7.30
N SER A 337 15.53 -11.45 -7.53
CA SER A 337 14.36 -11.61 -8.40
C SER A 337 13.16 -10.77 -7.94
N GLU A 338 12.94 -10.68 -6.63
CA GLU A 338 11.88 -9.91 -6.01
C GLU A 338 12.10 -8.40 -6.15
N ALA A 339 13.36 -7.94 -6.06
CA ALA A 339 13.73 -6.54 -6.32
C ALA A 339 13.44 -6.17 -7.77
N LEU A 340 13.88 -7.02 -8.70
CA LEU A 340 13.73 -6.78 -10.14
C LEU A 340 12.25 -6.78 -10.55
N ARG A 341 11.45 -7.72 -10.02
CA ARG A 341 9.99 -7.74 -10.24
C ARG A 341 9.36 -6.43 -9.75
N TYR A 342 9.65 -6.04 -8.52
CA TYR A 342 9.11 -4.84 -7.90
C TYR A 342 9.47 -3.57 -8.67
N TYR A 343 10.76 -3.42 -9.04
CA TYR A 343 11.25 -2.32 -9.85
C TYR A 343 10.54 -2.24 -11.21
N ASN A 344 10.52 -3.35 -11.96
CA ASN A 344 9.87 -3.38 -13.28
C ASN A 344 8.38 -3.02 -13.18
N GLN A 345 7.67 -3.55 -12.18
CA GLN A 345 6.25 -3.30 -12.00
C GLN A 345 5.97 -1.83 -11.64
N THR A 346 6.70 -1.26 -10.69
CA THR A 346 6.56 0.15 -10.27
C THR A 346 6.93 1.11 -11.40
N THR A 347 8.04 0.88 -12.08
CA THR A 347 8.47 1.69 -13.24
C THR A 347 7.43 1.65 -14.36
N MET A 348 6.93 0.47 -14.74
CA MET A 348 5.91 0.36 -15.79
C MET A 348 4.59 1.03 -15.40
N GLN A 349 4.19 0.93 -14.12
CA GLN A 349 2.98 1.61 -13.62
C GLN A 349 3.12 3.13 -13.68
N LEU A 350 4.27 3.68 -13.26
CA LEU A 350 4.56 5.11 -13.34
C LEU A 350 4.58 5.61 -14.77
N GLN A 351 5.31 4.93 -15.66
CA GLN A 351 5.38 5.29 -17.09
C GLN A 351 4.00 5.32 -17.76
N MET A 352 3.14 4.35 -17.43
CA MET A 352 1.78 4.30 -17.96
C MET A 352 0.89 5.42 -17.41
N LEU A 353 1.09 5.83 -16.16
CA LEU A 353 0.37 6.95 -15.56
C LEU A 353 0.82 8.27 -16.18
N GLU A 354 2.13 8.49 -16.32
CA GLU A 354 2.70 9.67 -16.99
C GLU A 354 2.22 9.79 -18.43
N PHE A 355 2.18 8.68 -19.18
CA PHE A 355 1.62 8.65 -20.52
C PHE A 355 0.17 9.15 -20.55
N SER A 356 -0.66 8.68 -19.61
CA SER A 356 -2.07 9.09 -19.54
C SER A 356 -2.22 10.58 -19.21
N GLN A 357 -1.41 11.09 -18.29
CA GLN A 357 -1.43 12.50 -17.89
C GLN A 357 -1.02 13.43 -19.03
N GLN A 358 -0.10 12.99 -19.89
CA GLN A 358 0.39 13.78 -21.02
C GLN A 358 -0.49 13.71 -22.27
N ARG A 359 -1.32 12.67 -22.43
CA ARG A 359 -1.98 12.36 -23.71
C ARG A 359 -3.49 12.20 -23.65
N LEU A 360 -4.06 11.96 -22.46
CA LEU A 360 -5.47 11.60 -22.29
C LEU A 360 -6.24 12.56 -21.37
N VAL A 361 -5.54 13.38 -20.58
CA VAL A 361 -6.18 14.47 -19.83
C VAL A 361 -6.72 15.46 -20.85
N SER A 362 -8.00 15.81 -20.70
CA SER A 362 -8.68 16.75 -21.57
C SER A 362 -7.98 18.10 -21.50
N ASP A 363 -7.50 18.62 -22.63
CA ASP A 363 -7.10 20.01 -22.75
C ASP A 363 -8.37 20.86 -22.57
N ASP A 364 -8.62 21.30 -21.35
CA ASP A 364 -9.63 22.34 -21.07
C ASP A 364 -9.23 23.71 -21.65
N GLU A 365 -8.12 23.80 -22.40
CA GLU A 365 -7.84 24.89 -23.33
C GLU A 365 -7.71 24.34 -24.76
N GLY A 366 -8.75 24.57 -25.56
CA GLY A 366 -8.89 24.03 -26.89
C GLY A 366 -7.74 24.39 -27.84
N GLU A 367 -6.89 23.42 -28.14
CA GLU A 367 -6.31 23.33 -29.47
C GLU A 367 -7.29 22.57 -30.36
N VAL A 368 -8.04 23.32 -31.17
CA VAL A 368 -8.76 22.76 -32.31
C VAL A 368 -7.70 22.17 -33.24
N VAL A 369 -7.52 20.85 -33.16
CA VAL A 369 -6.72 20.12 -34.14
C VAL A 369 -7.47 20.23 -35.47
N GLN A 370 -7.06 21.19 -36.31
CA GLN A 370 -7.46 21.29 -37.71
C GLN A 370 -6.84 20.11 -38.48
N PHE A 371 -7.41 18.93 -38.31
CA PHE A 371 -7.16 17.82 -39.21
C PHE A 371 -8.53 17.29 -39.64
N ILE A 372 -8.70 17.12 -40.96
CA ILE A 372 -9.92 16.73 -41.67
C ILE A 372 -10.72 17.93 -42.21
N ASP A 373 -10.09 18.75 -43.05
CA ASP A 373 -10.79 19.44 -44.16
C ASP A 373 -9.97 19.41 -45.48
N GLU A 374 -8.69 19.01 -45.47
CA GLU A 374 -7.86 18.94 -46.69
C GLU A 374 -8.07 17.68 -47.57
N PHE A 375 -9.07 16.83 -47.30
CA PHE A 375 -9.32 15.61 -48.10
C PHE A 375 -10.74 15.50 -48.67
N LEU A 376 -11.52 16.59 -48.71
CA LEU A 376 -12.88 16.57 -49.26
C LEU A 376 -13.12 17.46 -50.48
N ASP A 377 -12.10 18.14 -51.02
CA ASP A 377 -12.23 18.94 -52.25
C ASP A 377 -11.26 18.47 -53.36
N GLU A 378 -11.40 17.21 -53.78
CA GLU A 378 -10.96 16.79 -55.12
C GLU A 378 -12.12 16.06 -55.81
N ASP A 379 -13.11 16.82 -56.29
CA ASP A 379 -14.01 16.46 -57.39
C ASP A 379 -14.80 17.71 -57.84
N GLU A 380 -14.18 18.56 -58.68
CA GLU A 380 -14.88 19.44 -59.64
C GLU A 380 -14.18 19.44 -61.01
#